data_AF-A0AA41SME2-F1
#
_entry.id   AF-A0AA41SME2-F1
#
_cell.length_a   1.000
_cell.length_b   1.000
_cell.length_c   1.000
_cell.angle_alpha   90.00
_cell.angle_beta   90.00
_cell.angle_gamma   90.00
#
_symmetry.space_group_name_H-M   'P 1'
#
loop_
_entity.id
_entity.type
_entity.pdbx_description
1 polymer ?
#
loop_
_entity_poly.entity_id
_entity_poly.type
_entity_poly.pdbx_seq_one_letter_code
_entity_poly.pdbx_strand_id
1 'polypeptide(L)'
;MLELATRNGILVRGHTILWDDAKYQPWWVKSLTPAELKAATDKRVQSVVSRYSGKFVGWDVINENLHFSFFESLLGADASQVFFQQAHQLDTNTTMFLNEYNTIERGDDSKSSPAQYLRKLQEIRNFKGNNGPTGIGLEGHFDKPNIPYMRSAIDMLAAAQVQYLEQILREAYAHPAIEGVIMWAARGPSGCWRMCLTDGNFQNLPTGEVVDKLLDEWKPKRSKGKVDMNGDFKASLFHGDYDVTISHPSMNSTFSQIFKVTTPFAPETLEETPTIILNIQVDV
;
A
#
# COMPACT_ATOMS: atom_id res chain seq x y z
N MET A 1 16.40 14.31 -0.36
CA MET A 1 15.53 13.15 -0.65
C MET A 1 14.17 13.59 -1.19
N LEU A 2 13.34 14.29 -0.39
CA LEU A 2 11.99 14.65 -0.84
C LEU A 2 11.98 15.51 -2.11
N GLU A 3 12.86 16.50 -2.21
CA GLU A 3 12.99 17.30 -3.44
C GLU A 3 13.37 16.47 -4.67
N LEU A 4 14.26 15.47 -4.50
CA LEU A 4 14.60 14.54 -5.57
C LEU A 4 13.38 13.72 -5.99
N ALA A 5 12.61 13.20 -5.03
CA ALA A 5 11.40 12.44 -5.31
C ALA A 5 10.38 13.31 -6.05
N THR A 6 10.10 14.52 -5.57
CA THR A 6 9.17 15.46 -6.20
C THR A 6 9.59 15.82 -7.63
N ARG A 7 10.87 16.14 -7.87
CA ARG A 7 11.37 16.46 -9.22
C ARG A 7 11.23 15.31 -10.21
N ASN A 8 11.15 14.07 -9.73
CA ASN A 8 11.01 12.88 -10.56
C ASN A 8 9.59 12.28 -10.51
N GLY A 9 8.60 12.98 -9.93
CA GLY A 9 7.23 12.48 -9.82
C GLY A 9 7.08 11.23 -8.95
N ILE A 10 8.02 10.97 -8.04
CA ILE A 10 8.02 9.81 -7.15
C ILE A 10 7.19 10.15 -5.90
N LEU A 11 6.13 9.36 -5.68
CA LEU A 11 5.31 9.42 -4.48
C LEU A 11 6.08 8.90 -3.26
N VAL A 12 5.82 9.46 -2.08
CA VAL A 12 6.57 9.16 -0.84
C VAL A 12 5.61 8.86 0.30
N ARG A 13 5.85 7.76 1.03
CA ARG A 13 5.24 7.47 2.34
C ARG A 13 6.20 7.90 3.45
N GLY A 14 5.71 8.67 4.42
CA GLY A 14 6.50 9.13 5.55
C GLY A 14 6.65 8.05 6.61
N HIS A 15 7.85 7.50 6.77
CA HIS A 15 8.15 6.46 7.77
C HIS A 15 9.27 6.91 8.71
N THR A 16 9.09 6.94 10.03
CA THR A 16 7.84 6.96 10.80
C THR A 16 7.84 8.20 11.71
N ILE A 17 6.66 8.65 12.16
CA ILE A 17 6.58 9.75 13.12
C ILE A 17 7.10 9.28 14.49
N LEU A 18 6.59 8.13 14.96
CA LEU A 18 6.96 7.47 16.22
C LEU A 18 7.15 5.96 15.99
N TRP A 19 8.08 5.34 16.71
CA TRP A 19 8.34 3.90 16.66
C TRP A 19 8.27 3.33 18.08
N ASP A 20 7.37 2.39 18.34
CA ASP A 20 7.01 2.03 19.71
C ASP A 20 8.00 1.04 20.38
N ASP A 21 8.96 0.46 19.66
CA ASP A 21 10.02 -0.33 20.27
C ASP A 21 11.00 0.59 21.03
N ALA A 22 11.08 0.39 22.34
CA ALA A 22 12.00 1.07 23.23
C ALA A 22 13.46 0.94 22.77
N LYS A 23 13.83 -0.12 22.05
CA LYS A 23 15.18 -0.31 21.50
C LYS A 23 15.56 0.83 20.56
N TYR A 24 14.66 1.26 19.67
CA TYR A 24 14.94 2.29 18.65
C TYR A 24 14.77 3.72 19.14
N GLN A 25 14.30 3.91 20.38
CA GLN A 25 14.21 5.23 20.98
C GLN A 25 15.61 5.82 21.24
N PRO A 26 15.82 7.13 20.97
CA PRO A 26 17.04 7.82 21.39
C PRO A 26 17.28 7.69 22.89
N TRP A 27 18.55 7.62 23.29
CA TRP A 27 18.92 7.42 24.69
C TRP A 27 18.28 8.44 25.64
N TRP A 28 18.17 9.71 25.23
CA TRP A 28 17.60 10.78 26.04
C TRP A 28 16.07 10.65 26.22
N VAL A 29 15.36 10.03 25.26
CA VAL A 29 13.90 9.82 25.35
C VAL A 29 13.57 8.83 26.47
N LYS A 30 14.41 7.80 26.65
CA LYS A 30 14.23 6.76 27.67
C LYS A 30 14.35 7.27 29.11
N SER A 31 14.97 8.43 29.29
CA SER A 31 15.18 9.05 30.61
C SER A 31 14.13 10.11 30.96
N LEU A 32 13.19 10.39 30.06
CA LEU A 32 12.17 11.42 30.30
C LEU A 32 11.12 10.95 31.29
N THR A 33 10.65 11.87 32.14
CA THR A 33 9.41 11.67 32.89
C THR A 33 8.21 11.62 31.95
N PRO A 34 7.06 11.05 32.35
CA PRO A 34 5.85 11.04 31.52
C PRO A 34 5.44 12.42 30.97
N ALA A 35 5.57 13.49 31.77
CA ALA A 35 5.24 14.85 31.34
C ALA A 35 6.20 15.37 30.25
N GLU A 36 7.51 15.13 30.42
CA GLU A 36 8.52 15.52 29.43
C GLU A 36 8.40 14.67 28.16
N LEU A 37 8.12 13.38 28.30
CA LEU A 37 7.89 12.48 27.18
C LEU A 37 6.68 12.93 26.37
N LYS A 38 5.57 13.28 27.03
CA LYS A 38 4.39 13.84 26.36
C LYS A 38 4.74 15.12 25.58
N ALA A 39 5.47 16.04 26.20
CA ALA A 39 5.89 17.27 25.53
C ALA A 39 6.81 16.99 24.33
N ALA A 40 7.68 15.99 24.44
CA ALA A 40 8.57 15.58 23.36
C ALA A 40 7.80 14.92 22.19
N THR A 41 6.83 14.04 22.48
CA THR A 41 5.99 13.42 21.45
C THR A 41 5.11 14.45 20.76
N ASP A 42 4.45 15.34 21.51
CA ASP A 42 3.61 16.41 20.95
C ASP A 42 4.44 17.29 20.00
N LYS A 43 5.65 17.69 20.44
CA LYS A 43 6.57 18.48 19.61
C LYS A 43 7.05 17.73 18.37
N ARG A 44 7.31 16.43 18.47
CA ARG A 44 7.72 15.58 17.34
C ARG A 44 6.61 15.51 16.29
N VAL A 45 5.38 15.18 16.70
CA VAL A 45 4.21 15.11 15.82
C VAL A 45 3.97 16.48 15.16
N GLN A 46 3.91 17.55 15.96
CA GLN A 46 3.72 18.92 15.47
C GLN A 46 4.77 19.31 14.44
N SER A 47 6.06 19.15 14.76
CA SER A 47 7.15 19.63 13.90
C SER A 47 7.28 18.86 12.59
N VAL A 48 7.07 17.54 12.62
CA VAL A 48 7.25 16.69 11.44
C VAL A 48 6.05 16.78 10.52
N VAL A 49 4.85 16.59 11.06
CA VAL A 49 3.63 16.56 10.23
C VAL A 49 3.40 17.93 9.61
N SER A 50 3.47 19.02 10.40
CA SER A 50 3.28 20.37 9.84
C SER A 50 4.27 20.71 8.73
N ARG A 51 5.53 20.24 8.83
CA ARG A 51 6.58 20.55 7.84
C ARG A 51 6.37 19.83 6.50
N TYR A 52 5.77 18.65 6.53
CA TYR A 52 5.61 17.77 5.38
C TYR A 52 4.14 17.51 5.00
N SER A 53 3.20 18.22 5.63
CA SER A 53 1.77 18.14 5.37
C SER A 53 1.46 18.25 3.87
N GLY A 54 0.67 17.32 3.35
CA GLY A 54 0.30 17.24 1.93
C GLY A 54 1.43 16.83 0.97
N LYS A 55 2.62 16.48 1.47
CA LYS A 55 3.75 16.04 0.61
C LYS A 55 3.86 14.52 0.49
N PHE A 56 3.15 13.77 1.31
CA PHE A 56 3.21 12.31 1.36
C PHE A 56 1.85 11.70 1.02
N VAL A 57 1.89 10.53 0.39
CA VAL A 57 0.69 9.72 0.10
C VAL A 57 0.17 9.00 1.35
N GLY A 58 1.01 8.88 2.37
CA GLY A 58 0.68 8.27 3.64
C GLY A 58 1.73 8.55 4.71
N TRP A 59 1.33 8.46 5.97
CA TRP A 59 2.21 8.55 7.13
C TRP A 59 2.13 7.30 7.97
N ASP A 60 3.27 6.75 8.35
CA ASP A 60 3.34 5.82 9.48
C ASP A 60 3.36 6.65 10.74
N VAL A 61 2.21 6.70 11.43
CA VAL A 61 2.08 7.50 12.64
C VAL A 61 2.79 6.81 13.79
N ILE A 62 2.55 5.52 13.94
CA ILE A 62 3.22 4.68 14.92
C ILE A 62 3.61 3.34 14.29
N ASN A 63 4.86 2.93 14.53
CA ASN A 63 5.40 1.65 14.07
C ASN A 63 5.43 0.64 15.23
N GLU A 64 5.02 -0.60 14.97
CA GLU A 64 5.17 -1.78 15.85
C GLU A 64 4.42 -1.74 17.20
N ASN A 65 3.30 -1.01 17.26
CA ASN A 65 2.51 -0.80 18.48
C ASN A 65 1.55 -1.97 18.84
N LEU A 66 1.55 -3.08 18.09
CA LEU A 66 0.99 -4.35 18.58
C LEU A 66 2.02 -5.17 19.36
N HIS A 67 3.30 -5.05 18.99
CA HIS A 67 4.39 -5.80 19.64
C HIS A 67 4.91 -5.12 20.89
N PHE A 68 4.95 -3.80 20.86
CA PHE A 68 5.49 -2.93 21.90
C PHE A 68 4.42 -1.97 22.40
N SER A 69 4.73 -1.32 23.52
CA SER A 69 3.83 -0.38 24.20
C SER A 69 4.62 0.73 24.89
N PHE A 70 5.79 1.15 24.35
CA PHE A 70 6.67 2.10 25.02
C PHE A 70 5.94 3.41 25.37
N PHE A 71 5.25 3.99 24.39
CA PHE A 71 4.51 5.24 24.63
C PHE A 71 3.28 5.00 25.49
N GLU A 72 2.52 3.93 25.25
CA GLU A 72 1.28 3.66 26.00
C GLU A 72 1.52 3.30 27.47
N SER A 73 2.62 2.61 27.76
CA SER A 73 3.01 2.26 29.13
C SER A 73 3.40 3.49 29.97
N LEU A 74 3.86 4.56 29.33
CA LEU A 74 4.36 5.77 30.00
C LEU A 74 3.37 6.94 29.95
N LEU A 75 2.59 7.05 28.88
CA LEU A 75 1.66 8.16 28.63
C LEU A 75 0.19 7.77 28.82
N GLY A 76 -0.11 6.48 28.93
CA GLY A 76 -1.45 5.93 29.06
C GLY A 76 -1.91 5.17 27.81
N ALA A 77 -2.90 4.28 28.00
CA ALA A 77 -3.38 3.35 26.97
C ALA A 77 -3.93 4.04 25.70
N ASP A 78 -4.35 5.31 25.81
CA ASP A 78 -4.88 6.09 24.68
C ASP A 78 -3.81 6.86 23.90
N ALA A 79 -2.51 6.68 24.20
CA ALA A 79 -1.44 7.49 23.61
C ALA A 79 -1.35 7.37 22.08
N SER A 80 -1.47 6.15 21.53
CA SER A 80 -1.43 5.97 20.07
C SER A 80 -2.60 6.65 19.39
N GLN A 81 -3.80 6.57 19.96
CA GLN A 81 -5.01 7.21 19.47
C GLN A 81 -4.86 8.74 19.44
N VAL A 82 -4.23 9.33 20.47
CA VAL A 82 -3.90 10.76 20.52
C VAL A 82 -2.89 11.14 19.42
N PHE A 83 -1.90 10.30 19.13
CA PHE A 83 -0.95 10.59 18.05
C PHE A 83 -1.62 10.63 16.67
N PHE A 84 -2.53 9.70 16.39
CA PHE A 84 -3.34 9.73 15.16
C PHE A 84 -4.21 10.98 15.11
N GLN A 85 -4.81 11.38 16.23
CA GLN A 85 -5.62 12.58 16.33
C GLN A 85 -4.83 13.84 15.97
N GLN A 86 -3.66 14.00 16.57
CA GLN A 86 -2.77 15.12 16.29
C GLN A 86 -2.28 15.10 14.85
N ALA A 87 -1.89 13.95 14.32
CA ALA A 87 -1.44 13.84 12.93
C ALA A 87 -2.55 14.25 11.94
N HIS A 88 -3.78 13.77 12.14
CA HIS A 88 -4.94 14.16 11.33
C HIS A 88 -5.29 15.64 11.42
N GLN A 89 -5.13 16.27 12.59
CA GLN A 89 -5.36 17.71 12.75
C GLN A 89 -4.35 18.56 11.96
N LEU A 90 -3.14 18.04 11.74
CA LEU A 90 -2.05 18.74 11.06
C LEU A 90 -1.96 18.42 9.56
N ASP A 91 -2.46 17.26 9.15
CA ASP A 91 -2.55 16.82 7.77
C ASP A 91 -3.85 16.03 7.56
N THR A 92 -4.90 16.74 7.14
CA THR A 92 -6.28 16.22 7.15
C THR A 92 -6.57 15.26 6.01
N ASN A 93 -5.82 15.34 4.91
CA ASN A 93 -6.12 14.61 3.67
C ASN A 93 -5.21 13.41 3.44
N THR A 94 -4.08 13.31 4.14
CA THR A 94 -3.15 12.19 4.00
C THR A 94 -3.57 11.01 4.87
N THR A 95 -3.48 9.80 4.32
CA THR A 95 -3.81 8.56 5.02
C THR A 95 -2.80 8.27 6.13
N MET A 96 -3.31 7.99 7.34
CA MET A 96 -2.51 7.66 8.52
C MET A 96 -2.48 6.15 8.73
N PHE A 97 -1.30 5.57 8.82
CA PHE A 97 -1.06 4.14 8.93
C PHE A 97 -0.57 3.80 10.34
N LEU A 98 -1.14 2.74 10.89
CA LEU A 98 -0.42 1.88 11.83
C LEU A 98 0.46 0.98 10.95
N ASN A 99 1.73 0.78 11.30
CA ASN A 99 2.61 -0.08 10.51
C ASN A 99 3.18 -1.18 11.39
N GLU A 100 3.09 -2.43 10.93
CA GLU A 100 3.34 -3.60 11.77
C GLU A 100 3.92 -4.78 10.98
N TYR A 101 4.77 -5.56 11.63
CA TYR A 101 5.31 -6.80 11.09
C TYR A 101 4.58 -8.04 11.62
N ASN A 102 4.85 -9.18 11.01
CA ASN A 102 4.29 -10.50 11.33
C ASN A 102 2.78 -10.69 11.14
N THR A 103 2.02 -9.62 10.90
CA THR A 103 0.56 -9.69 10.70
C THR A 103 0.15 -10.57 9.51
N ILE A 104 0.96 -10.64 8.45
CA ILE A 104 0.72 -11.52 7.29
C ILE A 104 1.81 -12.58 7.12
N GLU A 105 2.90 -12.47 7.87
CA GLU A 105 4.10 -13.29 7.74
C GLU A 105 4.04 -14.53 8.64
N ARG A 106 3.45 -14.41 9.84
CA ARG A 106 3.55 -15.40 10.92
C ARG A 106 2.23 -15.66 11.63
N GLY A 107 1.58 -16.77 11.27
CA GLY A 107 0.33 -17.20 11.93
C GLY A 107 0.48 -17.69 13.37
N ASP A 108 1.71 -17.90 13.84
CA ASP A 108 2.03 -18.20 15.24
C ASP A 108 2.22 -16.94 16.10
N ASP A 109 2.30 -15.75 15.48
CA ASP A 109 2.42 -14.49 16.21
C ASP A 109 1.04 -13.97 16.65
N SER A 110 0.66 -14.31 17.88
CA SER A 110 -0.62 -13.90 18.43
C SER A 110 -0.71 -12.40 18.72
N LYS A 111 0.41 -11.69 18.87
CA LYS A 111 0.41 -10.25 19.19
C LYS A 111 -0.07 -9.42 18.03
N SER A 112 0.44 -9.70 16.83
CA SER A 112 0.13 -8.93 15.62
C SER A 112 -0.82 -9.65 14.67
N SER A 113 -1.53 -10.68 15.15
CA SER A 113 -2.55 -11.35 14.34
C SER A 113 -3.54 -10.36 13.71
N PRO A 114 -4.11 -10.65 12.52
CA PRO A 114 -5.05 -9.76 11.84
C PRO A 114 -6.20 -9.26 12.71
N ALA A 115 -6.73 -10.12 13.58
CA ALA A 115 -7.79 -9.75 14.52
C ALA A 115 -7.32 -8.72 15.57
N GLN A 116 -6.10 -8.88 16.09
CA GLN A 116 -5.51 -7.92 17.04
C GLN A 116 -5.18 -6.60 16.38
N TYR A 117 -4.69 -6.63 15.15
CA TYR A 117 -4.48 -5.44 14.33
C TYR A 117 -5.80 -4.68 14.15
N LEU A 118 -6.86 -5.35 13.70
CA LEU A 118 -8.17 -4.72 13.47
C LEU A 118 -8.75 -4.15 14.76
N ARG A 119 -8.58 -4.84 15.90
CA ARG A 119 -8.99 -4.32 17.21
C ARG A 119 -8.29 -3.00 17.53
N LYS A 120 -6.95 -2.95 17.39
CA LYS A 120 -6.17 -1.73 17.65
C LYS A 120 -6.56 -0.59 16.69
N LEU A 121 -6.77 -0.91 15.42
CA LEU A 121 -7.20 0.06 14.43
C LEU A 121 -8.61 0.60 14.72
N GLN A 122 -9.51 -0.25 15.22
CA GLN A 122 -10.84 0.17 15.67
C GLN A 122 -10.76 1.07 16.90
N GLU A 123 -9.89 0.78 17.88
CA GLU A 123 -9.64 1.67 19.03
C GLU A 123 -9.17 3.06 18.57
N ILE A 124 -8.24 3.11 17.60
CA ILE A 124 -7.76 4.35 16.99
C ILE A 124 -8.90 5.09 16.28
N ARG A 125 -9.67 4.41 15.42
CA ARG A 125 -10.76 5.04 14.65
C ARG A 125 -11.91 5.52 15.52
N ASN A 126 -12.22 4.80 16.60
CA ASN A 126 -13.32 5.16 17.52
C ASN A 126 -12.93 6.25 18.51
N PHE A 127 -11.66 6.61 18.60
CA PHE A 127 -11.21 7.68 19.48
C PHE A 127 -11.74 9.04 18.99
N LYS A 128 -12.30 9.82 19.91
CA LYS A 128 -12.97 11.09 19.59
C LYS A 128 -12.01 12.01 18.81
N GLY A 129 -12.40 12.43 17.61
CA GLY A 129 -11.60 13.32 16.76
C GLY A 129 -10.74 12.61 15.72
N ASN A 130 -10.69 11.27 15.72
CA ASN A 130 -10.05 10.48 14.67
C ASN A 130 -11.03 10.16 13.54
N ASN A 131 -11.33 11.16 12.73
CA ASN A 131 -12.26 11.04 11.59
C ASN A 131 -11.55 11.01 10.23
N GLY A 132 -10.21 11.02 10.22
CA GLY A 132 -9.42 11.08 9.00
C GLY A 132 -9.16 9.70 8.37
N PRO A 133 -8.61 9.65 7.14
CA PRO A 133 -8.36 8.40 6.44
C PRO A 133 -7.31 7.54 7.17
N THR A 134 -7.64 6.29 7.49
CA THR A 134 -6.72 5.38 8.18
C THR A 134 -6.41 4.15 7.34
N GLY A 135 -5.12 3.85 7.16
CA GLY A 135 -4.61 2.70 6.41
C GLY A 135 -4.04 1.59 7.31
N ILE A 136 -3.90 0.40 6.71
CA ILE A 136 -3.24 -0.77 7.30
C ILE A 136 -1.83 -0.87 6.71
N GLY A 137 -0.79 -0.82 7.54
CA GLY A 137 0.61 -0.96 7.14
C GLY A 137 1.14 -2.33 7.52
N LEU A 138 1.56 -3.11 6.53
CA LEU A 138 2.09 -4.46 6.69
C LEU A 138 3.52 -4.49 6.17
N GLU A 139 4.48 -4.83 7.02
CA GLU A 139 5.92 -4.74 6.67
C GLU A 139 6.37 -5.81 5.66
N GLY A 140 5.74 -6.99 5.68
CA GLY A 140 6.03 -8.06 4.73
C GLY A 140 7.43 -8.65 4.90
N HIS A 141 7.91 -8.78 6.13
CA HIS A 141 9.24 -9.32 6.47
C HIS A 141 9.26 -10.85 6.47
N PHE A 142 9.04 -11.44 5.29
CA PHE A 142 8.94 -12.89 5.15
C PHE A 142 10.32 -13.60 5.16
N ASP A 143 10.42 -14.67 5.95
CA ASP A 143 11.51 -15.65 5.83
C ASP A 143 11.15 -16.72 4.77
N LYS A 144 10.22 -17.63 5.13
CA LYS A 144 9.53 -18.53 4.19
C LYS A 144 8.02 -18.28 4.36
N PRO A 145 7.36 -17.59 3.41
CA PRO A 145 5.96 -17.25 3.59
C PRO A 145 5.08 -18.50 3.63
N ASN A 146 4.22 -18.55 4.64
CA ASN A 146 3.08 -19.45 4.72
C ASN A 146 1.95 -18.81 3.94
N ILE A 147 1.81 -19.22 2.68
CA ILE A 147 0.88 -18.53 1.80
C ILE A 147 -0.56 -18.73 2.24
N PRO A 148 -1.09 -19.94 2.52
CA PRO A 148 -2.43 -20.08 3.08
C PRO A 148 -2.71 -19.13 4.25
N TYR A 149 -1.73 -18.92 5.15
CA TYR A 149 -1.86 -17.94 6.21
C TYR A 149 -1.89 -16.49 5.70
N MET A 150 -0.88 -16.05 4.94
CA MET A 150 -0.81 -14.71 4.37
C MET A 150 -2.10 -14.35 3.64
N ARG A 151 -2.62 -15.31 2.86
CA ARG A 151 -3.93 -15.23 2.21
C ARG A 151 -5.02 -15.00 3.21
N SER A 152 -5.22 -15.90 4.18
CA SER A 152 -6.26 -15.73 5.20
C SER A 152 -6.11 -14.46 6.05
N ALA A 153 -4.88 -13.99 6.25
CA ALA A 153 -4.58 -12.78 7.00
C ALA A 153 -4.93 -11.55 6.16
N ILE A 154 -4.53 -11.53 4.90
CA ILE A 154 -5.01 -10.56 3.92
C ILE A 154 -6.52 -10.72 3.76
N ASP A 155 -7.16 -11.89 3.81
CA ASP A 155 -8.63 -12.08 3.79
C ASP A 155 -9.32 -11.40 4.95
N MET A 156 -8.80 -11.63 6.15
CA MET A 156 -9.31 -10.97 7.33
C MET A 156 -9.12 -9.44 7.26
N LEU A 157 -8.07 -8.99 6.56
CA LEU A 157 -7.79 -7.57 6.37
C LEU A 157 -8.36 -6.99 5.05
N ALA A 158 -8.79 -7.82 4.08
CA ALA A 158 -8.80 -7.52 2.63
C ALA A 158 -9.39 -8.64 1.68
N ALA A 159 -8.76 -9.82 1.45
CA ALA A 159 -9.13 -11.01 0.57
C ALA A 159 -8.32 -11.45 -0.71
N ALA A 160 -7.36 -12.40 -0.55
CA ALA A 160 -6.83 -13.48 -1.46
C ALA A 160 -5.56 -13.21 -2.33
N GLN A 161 -4.77 -14.13 -2.97
CA GLN A 161 -4.31 -15.56 -2.82
C GLN A 161 -3.04 -16.09 -3.70
N VAL A 162 -1.74 -16.37 -3.25
CA VAL A 162 -0.56 -17.03 -4.05
C VAL A 162 0.93 -16.68 -3.65
N GLN A 163 2.01 -17.46 -3.94
CA GLN A 163 3.43 -17.49 -3.39
C GLN A 163 4.71 -16.60 -3.74
N TYR A 164 5.48 -16.34 -2.68
CA TYR A 164 6.92 -16.07 -2.56
C TYR A 164 7.49 -14.65 -2.82
N LEU A 165 7.86 -14.21 -4.03
CA LEU A 165 8.07 -12.77 -4.28
C LEU A 165 7.19 -12.39 -5.44
N GLU A 166 7.37 -13.09 -6.55
CA GLU A 166 6.49 -12.93 -7.70
C GLU A 166 5.04 -13.02 -7.25
N GLN A 167 4.68 -14.07 -6.52
CA GLN A 167 3.29 -14.23 -6.20
C GLN A 167 2.89 -13.47 -4.91
N ILE A 168 3.81 -13.12 -3.98
CA ILE A 168 3.50 -12.08 -2.94
C ILE A 168 3.06 -10.79 -3.61
N LEU A 169 3.83 -10.35 -4.61
CA LEU A 169 3.55 -9.15 -5.38
C LEU A 169 2.26 -9.34 -6.19
N ARG A 170 2.01 -10.52 -6.78
CA ARG A 170 0.73 -10.81 -7.46
C ARG A 170 -0.46 -10.78 -6.53
N GLU A 171 -0.35 -11.25 -5.29
CA GLU A 171 -1.47 -11.15 -4.34
C GLU A 171 -1.69 -9.74 -3.89
N ALA A 172 -0.60 -9.04 -3.59
CA ALA A 172 -0.70 -7.65 -3.27
C ALA A 172 -1.36 -6.88 -4.42
N TYR A 173 -1.00 -7.18 -5.67
CA TYR A 173 -1.56 -6.54 -6.86
C TYR A 173 -2.99 -6.98 -7.20
N ALA A 174 -3.35 -8.24 -7.00
CA ALA A 174 -4.67 -8.78 -7.30
C ALA A 174 -5.73 -8.30 -6.30
N HIS A 175 -5.30 -7.87 -5.11
CA HIS A 175 -6.19 -7.48 -4.03
C HIS A 175 -6.79 -6.08 -4.24
N PRO A 176 -8.12 -5.92 -4.38
CA PRO A 176 -8.74 -4.61 -4.65
C PRO A 176 -8.58 -3.58 -3.52
N ALA A 177 -8.35 -4.03 -2.28
CA ALA A 177 -8.09 -3.14 -1.14
C ALA A 177 -6.60 -2.77 -0.96
N ILE A 178 -5.68 -3.28 -1.79
CA ILE A 178 -4.27 -2.89 -1.75
C ILE A 178 -4.05 -1.75 -2.75
N GLU A 179 -3.75 -0.57 -2.21
CA GLU A 179 -3.52 0.63 -3.02
C GLU A 179 -2.07 0.81 -3.48
N GLY A 180 -1.13 0.05 -2.89
CA GLY A 180 0.27 0.13 -3.29
C GLY A 180 1.17 -0.84 -2.55
N VAL A 181 2.31 -1.16 -3.18
CA VAL A 181 3.37 -2.00 -2.62
C VAL A 181 4.67 -1.23 -2.61
N ILE A 182 5.30 -1.11 -1.43
CA ILE A 182 6.62 -0.50 -1.28
C ILE A 182 7.60 -1.61 -0.92
N MET A 183 8.64 -1.79 -1.72
CA MET A 183 9.67 -2.82 -1.49
C MET A 183 10.89 -2.22 -0.79
N TRP A 184 11.29 -2.81 0.33
CA TRP A 184 12.53 -2.43 1.04
C TRP A 184 13.78 -3.04 0.39
N ALA A 185 14.01 -2.70 -0.88
CA ALA A 185 15.04 -3.33 -1.73
C ALA A 185 16.11 -2.35 -2.24
N ALA A 186 16.10 -1.11 -1.74
CA ALA A 186 17.08 -0.10 -2.10
C ALA A 186 18.51 -0.53 -1.73
N ARG A 187 19.45 -0.31 -2.64
CA ARG A 187 20.87 -0.59 -2.45
C ARG A 187 21.57 0.66 -1.90
N GLY A 188 22.28 0.51 -0.78
CA GLY A 188 23.22 1.50 -0.26
C GLY A 188 24.67 1.21 -0.67
N PRO A 189 25.64 2.05 -0.25
CA PRO A 189 27.06 1.87 -0.55
C PRO A 189 27.61 0.50 -0.13
N SER A 190 27.08 -0.07 0.96
CA SER A 190 27.47 -1.38 1.49
C SER A 190 26.62 -2.55 0.98
N GLY A 191 25.72 -2.32 0.02
CA GLY A 191 24.75 -3.30 -0.47
C GLY A 191 23.32 -2.99 -0.03
N CYS A 192 22.40 -3.92 -0.29
CA CYS A 192 21.04 -3.87 0.24
C CYS A 192 20.98 -4.45 1.66
N TRP A 193 19.92 -4.14 2.40
CA TRP A 193 19.74 -4.64 3.76
C TRP A 193 19.45 -6.14 3.82
N ARG A 194 18.42 -6.60 3.09
CA ARG A 194 18.01 -8.02 3.05
C ARG A 194 17.85 -8.55 1.63
N MET A 195 17.22 -7.76 0.76
CA MET A 195 16.93 -8.17 -0.61
C MET A 195 17.47 -7.14 -1.60
N CYS A 196 18.37 -7.58 -2.48
CA CYS A 196 18.94 -6.75 -3.54
C CYS A 196 18.16 -7.04 -4.81
N LEU A 197 17.73 -6.01 -5.55
CA LEU A 197 17.26 -6.18 -6.92
C LEU A 197 18.43 -6.15 -7.92
N THR A 198 19.52 -5.47 -7.56
CA THR A 198 20.71 -5.33 -8.40
C THR A 198 22.00 -5.62 -7.65
N ASP A 199 23.04 -5.99 -8.38
CA ASP A 199 24.40 -6.14 -7.87
C ASP A 199 25.09 -4.77 -7.60
N GLY A 200 26.39 -4.78 -7.31
CA GLY A 200 27.19 -3.57 -7.06
C GLY A 200 27.39 -2.65 -8.26
N ASN A 201 27.19 -3.17 -9.47
CA ASN A 201 27.34 -2.46 -10.73
C ASN A 201 25.98 -2.10 -11.35
N PHE A 202 24.91 -2.17 -10.56
CA PHE A 202 23.53 -1.96 -11.01
C PHE A 202 23.09 -2.93 -12.12
N GLN A 203 23.70 -4.11 -12.21
CA GLN A 203 23.19 -5.21 -13.04
C GLN A 203 22.06 -5.93 -12.31
N ASN A 204 21.04 -6.33 -13.06
CA ASN A 204 19.87 -6.96 -12.50
C ASN A 204 20.22 -8.32 -11.89
N LEU A 205 19.65 -8.63 -10.72
CA LEU A 205 19.71 -9.96 -10.10
C LEU A 205 18.43 -10.74 -10.41
N PRO A 206 18.38 -12.07 -10.21
CA PRO A 206 17.16 -12.86 -10.44
C PRO A 206 15.92 -12.32 -9.69
N THR A 207 16.12 -11.71 -8.52
CA THR A 207 15.09 -11.01 -7.75
C THR A 207 14.58 -9.74 -8.42
N GLY A 208 15.46 -8.98 -9.07
CA GLY A 208 15.09 -7.82 -9.89
C GLY A 208 14.42 -8.21 -11.20
N GLU A 209 14.85 -9.31 -11.84
CA GLU A 209 14.20 -9.86 -13.04
C GLU A 209 12.74 -10.23 -12.79
N VAL A 210 12.42 -10.76 -11.61
CA VAL A 210 11.04 -11.04 -11.19
C VAL A 210 10.20 -9.76 -11.13
N VAL A 211 10.76 -8.68 -10.56
CA VAL A 211 10.06 -7.39 -10.45
C VAL A 211 9.85 -6.78 -11.83
N ASP A 212 10.88 -6.77 -12.69
CA ASP A 212 10.79 -6.23 -14.04
C ASP A 212 9.79 -7.01 -14.90
N LYS A 213 9.77 -8.34 -14.79
CA LYS A 213 8.77 -9.21 -15.43
C LYS A 213 7.35 -8.81 -15.03
N LEU A 214 7.10 -8.65 -13.73
CA LEU A 214 5.77 -8.28 -13.22
C LEU A 214 5.36 -6.87 -13.64
N LEU A 215 6.28 -5.91 -13.56
CA LEU A 215 6.01 -4.54 -14.04
C LEU A 215 5.70 -4.52 -15.54
N ASP A 216 6.36 -5.34 -16.35
CA ASP A 216 6.05 -5.44 -17.77
C ASP A 216 4.69 -6.12 -18.04
N GLU A 217 4.34 -7.12 -17.23
CA GLU A 217 3.05 -7.78 -17.29
C GLU A 217 1.89 -6.85 -16.91
N TRP A 218 2.07 -6.02 -15.87
CA TRP A 218 1.03 -5.13 -15.32
C TRP A 218 0.97 -3.77 -16.00
N LYS A 219 1.91 -3.43 -16.89
CA LYS A 219 1.79 -2.23 -17.70
C LYS A 219 0.50 -2.28 -18.53
N PRO A 220 -0.31 -1.21 -18.54
CA PRO A 220 -1.45 -1.11 -19.44
C PRO A 220 -1.01 -1.32 -20.88
N LYS A 221 -1.39 -2.45 -21.48
CA LYS A 221 -1.09 -2.74 -22.88
C LYS A 221 -2.12 -2.07 -23.77
N ARG A 222 -1.65 -1.41 -24.83
CA ARG A 222 -2.54 -0.91 -25.88
C ARG A 222 -3.07 -2.10 -26.67
N SER A 223 -4.37 -2.33 -26.61
CA SER A 223 -5.06 -3.33 -27.42
C SER A 223 -5.52 -2.71 -28.73
N LYS A 224 -5.17 -3.34 -29.85
CA LYS A 224 -5.59 -2.93 -31.21
C LYS A 224 -5.99 -4.16 -32.00
N GLY A 225 -7.10 -4.08 -32.71
CA GLY A 225 -7.52 -5.11 -33.66
C GLY A 225 -8.64 -4.64 -34.56
N LYS A 226 -9.15 -5.57 -35.37
CA LYS A 226 -10.37 -5.36 -36.16
C LYS A 226 -11.54 -5.96 -35.39
N VAL A 227 -12.70 -5.34 -35.51
CA VAL A 227 -13.97 -5.97 -35.10
C VAL A 227 -14.21 -7.22 -35.93
N ASP A 228 -14.86 -8.22 -35.35
CA ASP A 228 -15.25 -9.44 -36.05
C ASP A 228 -16.50 -9.23 -36.93
N MET A 229 -17.02 -10.30 -37.51
CA MET A 229 -18.19 -10.23 -38.40
C MET A 229 -19.49 -9.78 -37.71
N ASN A 230 -19.53 -9.78 -36.39
CA ASN A 230 -20.66 -9.31 -35.58
C ASN A 230 -20.45 -7.86 -35.09
N GLY A 231 -19.29 -7.25 -35.36
CA GLY A 231 -18.93 -5.92 -34.86
C GLY A 231 -18.23 -5.95 -33.50
N ASP A 232 -17.83 -7.13 -33.00
CA ASP A 232 -17.28 -7.26 -31.66
C ASP A 232 -15.75 -7.16 -31.67
N PHE A 233 -15.19 -6.45 -30.69
CA PHE A 233 -13.76 -6.47 -30.40
C PHE A 233 -13.54 -6.82 -28.93
N LYS A 234 -12.87 -7.94 -28.68
CA LYS A 234 -12.59 -8.43 -27.32
C LYS A 234 -11.16 -8.08 -26.91
N ALA A 235 -11.02 -7.45 -25.75
CA ALA A 235 -9.74 -7.14 -25.15
C ALA A 235 -9.80 -7.31 -23.62
N SER A 236 -8.72 -7.83 -23.04
CA SER A 236 -8.50 -7.81 -21.60
C SER A 236 -7.83 -6.50 -21.22
N LEU A 237 -8.45 -5.73 -20.32
CA LEU A 237 -7.98 -4.44 -19.84
C LEU A 237 -7.85 -4.48 -18.31
N PHE A 238 -6.93 -3.70 -17.75
CA PHE A 238 -6.85 -3.47 -16.31
C PHE A 238 -7.95 -2.51 -15.85
N HIS A 239 -8.16 -2.35 -14.54
CA HIS A 239 -9.02 -1.27 -14.04
C HIS A 239 -8.38 0.09 -14.34
N GLY A 240 -9.19 1.04 -14.81
CA GLY A 240 -8.71 2.36 -15.16
C GLY A 240 -9.57 3.07 -16.20
N ASP A 241 -9.14 4.26 -16.56
CA ASP A 241 -9.75 5.07 -17.61
C ASP A 241 -9.04 4.82 -18.94
N TYR A 242 -9.81 4.56 -19.99
CA TYR A 242 -9.33 4.20 -21.33
C TYR A 242 -9.93 5.12 -22.37
N ASP A 243 -9.09 5.64 -23.26
CA ASP A 243 -9.54 6.27 -24.50
C ASP A 243 -9.53 5.22 -25.62
N VAL A 244 -10.72 4.92 -26.15
CA VAL A 244 -10.92 3.95 -27.23
C VAL A 244 -11.13 4.72 -28.52
N THR A 245 -10.19 4.58 -29.46
CA THR A 245 -10.27 5.15 -30.80
C THR A 245 -10.70 4.11 -31.82
N ILE A 246 -11.77 4.40 -32.56
CA ILE A 246 -12.38 3.55 -33.59
C ILE A 246 -12.17 4.21 -34.96
N SER A 247 -11.72 3.44 -35.94
CA SER A 247 -11.54 3.87 -37.32
C SER A 247 -12.22 2.90 -38.27
N HIS A 248 -13.00 3.40 -39.23
CA HIS A 248 -13.60 2.57 -40.28
C HIS A 248 -13.05 2.98 -41.66
N PRO A 249 -12.71 2.05 -42.57
CA PRO A 249 -12.11 2.38 -43.86
C PRO A 249 -12.93 3.31 -44.76
N SER A 250 -14.26 3.34 -44.59
CA SER A 250 -15.15 4.26 -45.33
C SER A 250 -15.35 5.62 -44.64
N MET A 251 -14.86 5.79 -43.41
CA MET A 251 -14.91 7.07 -42.70
C MET A 251 -13.57 7.80 -42.88
N ASN A 252 -13.63 9.09 -43.23
CA ASN A 252 -12.45 9.96 -43.31
C ASN A 252 -12.01 10.47 -41.93
N SER A 253 -12.59 9.97 -40.84
CA SER A 253 -12.34 10.40 -39.46
C SER A 253 -12.36 9.23 -38.49
N THR A 254 -11.69 9.40 -37.36
CA THR A 254 -11.73 8.48 -36.22
C THR A 254 -12.71 8.98 -35.18
N PHE A 255 -13.39 8.05 -34.50
CA PHE A 255 -14.24 8.32 -33.36
C PHE A 255 -13.50 7.91 -32.08
N SER A 256 -13.56 8.73 -31.02
CA SER A 256 -12.95 8.41 -29.72
C SER A 256 -13.98 8.46 -28.62
N GLN A 257 -13.92 7.51 -27.69
CA GLN A 257 -14.78 7.47 -26.51
C GLN A 257 -14.00 7.00 -25.29
N ILE A 258 -14.27 7.65 -24.15
CA ILE A 258 -13.64 7.32 -22.88
C ILE A 258 -14.51 6.29 -22.16
N PHE A 259 -13.89 5.21 -21.71
CA PHE A 259 -14.52 4.16 -20.90
C PHE A 259 -13.74 3.97 -19.62
N LYS A 260 -14.47 3.69 -18.54
CA LYS A 260 -13.87 3.30 -17.26
C LYS A 260 -14.11 1.82 -17.03
N VAL A 261 -13.02 1.08 -16.85
CA VAL A 261 -13.05 -0.32 -16.47
C VAL A 261 -12.96 -0.39 -14.95
N THR A 262 -14.01 -0.87 -14.29
CA THR A 262 -14.08 -1.06 -12.83
C THR A 262 -14.43 -2.49 -12.50
N THR A 263 -14.23 -2.90 -11.24
CA THR A 263 -14.81 -4.14 -10.74
C THR A 263 -16.34 -4.10 -10.90
N PRO A 264 -16.98 -5.19 -11.37
CA PRO A 264 -18.39 -5.37 -11.09
C PRO A 264 -18.55 -5.52 -9.57
N PHE A 265 -19.62 -4.96 -9.01
CA PHE A 265 -20.01 -5.26 -7.63
C PHE A 265 -19.96 -6.79 -7.41
N ALA A 266 -19.36 -7.21 -6.30
CA ALA A 266 -18.99 -8.57 -5.94
C ALA A 266 -19.86 -9.67 -6.60
N PRO A 267 -19.29 -10.55 -7.44
CA PRO A 267 -19.97 -11.79 -7.81
C PRO A 267 -19.95 -12.73 -6.59
N GLU A 268 -21.10 -13.32 -6.26
CA GLU A 268 -21.23 -14.36 -5.24
C GLU A 268 -20.46 -15.66 -5.60
N THR A 269 -19.77 -15.71 -6.74
CA THR A 269 -19.04 -16.90 -7.21
C THR A 269 -17.72 -16.54 -7.90
N LEU A 270 -16.66 -17.26 -7.51
CA LEU A 270 -15.24 -17.02 -7.81
C LEU A 270 -14.75 -17.55 -9.19
N GLU A 271 -15.63 -17.77 -10.16
CA GLU A 271 -15.25 -18.55 -11.37
C GLU A 271 -15.04 -17.77 -12.68
N GLU A 272 -15.34 -16.47 -12.76
CA GLU A 272 -15.16 -15.75 -14.03
C GLU A 272 -14.35 -14.47 -13.87
N THR A 273 -13.19 -14.42 -14.54
CA THR A 273 -12.53 -13.15 -14.88
C THR A 273 -13.55 -12.30 -15.64
N PRO A 274 -13.94 -11.11 -15.13
CA PRO A 274 -14.94 -10.28 -15.79
C PRO A 274 -14.41 -9.90 -17.18
N THR A 275 -14.99 -10.51 -18.20
CA THR A 275 -14.69 -10.17 -19.60
C THR A 275 -15.62 -9.02 -19.97
N ILE A 276 -15.08 -7.81 -20.07
CA ILE A 276 -15.84 -6.69 -20.64
C ILE A 276 -15.91 -6.94 -22.15
N ILE A 277 -17.10 -7.30 -22.62
CA ILE A 277 -17.40 -7.39 -24.04
C ILE A 277 -17.90 -6.01 -24.49
N LEU A 278 -17.09 -5.31 -25.28
CA LEU A 278 -17.50 -4.09 -25.95
C LEU A 278 -18.17 -4.47 -27.28
N ASN A 279 -19.50 -4.44 -27.29
CA ASN A 279 -20.27 -4.52 -28.53
C ASN A 279 -20.35 -3.12 -29.13
N ILE A 280 -19.65 -2.89 -30.23
CA ILE A 280 -19.69 -1.63 -30.96
C ILE A 280 -20.60 -1.85 -32.17
N GLN A 281 -21.87 -1.49 -32.03
CA GLN A 281 -22.79 -1.48 -33.16
C GLN A 281 -22.57 -0.19 -33.96
N VAL A 282 -22.01 -0.33 -35.16
CA VAL A 282 -21.92 0.77 -36.12
C VAL A 282 -23.14 0.69 -37.02
N ASP A 283 -24.15 1.51 -36.77
CA ASP A 283 -25.26 1.68 -37.70
C ASP A 283 -24.72 2.41 -38.95
N VAL A 284 -24.83 1.76 -40.11
CA VAL A 284 -24.41 2.28 -41.43
C VAL A 284 -25.58 2.92 -42.15
#